data_AF-A0AAX3UG37-F1
#
_entry.id   AF-A0AAX3UG37-F1
#
_cell.length_a   1.000
_cell.length_b   1.000
_cell.length_c   1.000
_cell.angle_alpha   90.00
_cell.angle_beta   90.00
_cell.angle_gamma   90.00
#
_symmetry.space_group_name_H-M   'P 1'
#
loop_
_entity.id
_entity.type
_entity.pdbx_description
1 polymer ?
#
loop_
_entity_poly.entity_id
_entity_poly.type
_entity_poly.pdbx_seq_one_letter_code
_entity_poly.pdbx_strand_id
1 'polypeptide(L)'
;MKYIDFERDIAGFGDGRYEARLDRAKKNVEDYMHKNHVHVFDKKKKKEVATISGLSRNVTYQDLGLPTKLGEMITEYAYTPIDERMADEIPDDDKRHNIMK
;
A
#
# COMPACT_ATOMS: atom_id res chain seq x y z
N MET A 1 10.62 -6.24 -1.66
CA MET A 1 10.56 -4.79 -1.38
C MET A 1 9.82 -4.53 -0.06
N LYS A 2 10.44 -3.79 0.88
CA LYS A 2 9.78 -3.42 2.15
C LYS A 2 8.71 -2.36 1.91
N TYR A 3 7.70 -2.27 2.79
CA TYR A 3 6.66 -1.23 2.70
C TYR A 3 7.25 0.18 2.68
N ILE A 4 8.23 0.47 3.54
CA ILE A 4 8.83 1.81 3.67
C ILE A 4 9.52 2.23 2.36
N ASP A 5 10.18 1.29 1.68
CA ASP A 5 10.79 1.57 0.38
C ASP A 5 9.72 1.83 -0.68
N PHE A 6 8.67 1.00 -0.70
CA PHE A 6 7.54 1.19 -1.61
C PHE A 6 6.84 2.53 -1.40
N GLU A 7 6.55 2.91 -0.16
CA GLU A 7 5.92 4.18 0.19
C GLU A 7 6.77 5.37 -0.26
N ARG A 8 8.08 5.31 -0.02
CA ARG A 8 9.03 6.33 -0.50
C ARG A 8 9.02 6.42 -2.02
N ASP A 9 9.03 5.30 -2.72
CA ASP A 9 9.07 5.28 -4.19
C ASP A 9 7.76 5.80 -4.79
N ILE A 10 6.60 5.45 -4.21
CA ILE A 10 5.29 6.00 -4.59
C ILE A 10 5.23 7.51 -4.33
N ALA A 11 5.73 7.98 -3.18
CA ALA A 11 5.79 9.40 -2.86
C ALA A 11 6.78 10.16 -3.78
N GLY A 12 7.88 9.52 -4.20
CA GLY A 12 8.81 10.08 -5.18
C GLY A 12 8.23 10.16 -6.60
N PHE A 13 7.21 9.34 -6.91
CA PHE A 13 6.59 9.33 -8.22
C PHE A 13 5.67 10.53 -8.45
N GLY A 14 5.87 11.22 -9.58
CA GLY A 14 5.01 12.33 -9.99
C GLY A 14 5.05 13.52 -9.04
N ASP A 15 6.24 13.81 -8.47
CA ASP A 15 6.49 14.96 -7.57
C ASP A 15 5.58 14.97 -6.34
N GLY A 16 5.48 13.83 -5.65
CA GLY A 16 4.63 13.72 -4.48
C GLY A 16 3.15 13.71 -4.79
N ARG A 17 2.70 13.42 -6.01
CA ARG A 17 1.27 13.32 -6.34
C ARG A 17 0.61 12.10 -5.69
N TYR A 18 1.34 11.01 -5.56
CA TYR A 18 0.82 9.75 -5.05
C TYR A 18 1.31 9.51 -3.62
N GLU A 19 0.56 8.71 -2.87
CA GLU A 19 0.92 8.27 -1.53
C GLU A 19 0.46 6.83 -1.33
N ALA A 20 1.28 6.02 -0.67
CA ALA A 20 0.89 4.71 -0.18
C ALA A 20 0.53 4.82 1.30
N ARG A 21 -0.48 4.07 1.75
CA ARG A 21 -0.86 3.98 3.16
C ARG A 21 -1.20 2.54 3.51
N LEU A 22 -0.85 2.11 4.70
CA LEU A 22 -1.07 0.76 5.18
C LEU A 22 -2.35 0.70 6.04
N ASP A 23 -3.29 -0.21 5.78
CA ASP A 23 -4.41 -0.52 6.66
C ASP A 23 -4.13 -1.85 7.36
N ARG A 24 -3.64 -1.81 8.61
CA ARG A 24 -3.34 -3.00 9.42
C ARG A 24 -4.43 -3.29 10.45
N ALA A 25 -4.60 -4.58 10.79
CA ALA A 25 -5.31 -5.01 11.98
C ALA A 25 -4.33 -5.18 13.13
N LYS A 26 -4.81 -5.00 14.35
CA LYS A 26 -4.11 -5.53 15.54
C LYS A 26 -3.93 -7.04 15.37
N LYS A 27 -2.74 -7.56 15.71
CA LYS A 27 -2.36 -8.99 15.67
C LYS A 27 -3.46 -9.98 16.09
N ASN A 28 -4.28 -9.63 17.08
CA ASN A 28 -5.29 -10.52 17.65
C ASN A 28 -6.59 -10.61 16.80
N VAL A 29 -6.67 -9.92 15.66
CA VAL A 29 -7.84 -9.87 14.77
C VAL A 29 -7.44 -9.99 13.29
N GLU A 30 -6.16 -10.23 12.99
CA GLU A 30 -5.60 -10.28 11.63
C GLU A 30 -6.32 -11.30 10.74
N ASP A 31 -6.51 -12.52 11.24
CA ASP A 31 -7.17 -13.61 10.48
C ASP A 31 -8.66 -13.34 10.20
N TYR A 32 -9.31 -12.50 11.00
CA TYR A 32 -10.76 -12.26 10.92
C TYR A 32 -11.13 -11.00 10.13
N MET A 33 -10.23 -10.03 9.99
CA MET A 33 -10.58 -8.69 9.50
C MET A 33 -10.24 -8.40 8.04
N HIS A 34 -9.57 -9.31 7.32
CA HIS A 34 -9.01 -9.01 5.98
C HIS A 34 -8.23 -7.69 5.97
N LYS A 35 -7.43 -7.45 7.02
CA LYS A 35 -6.58 -6.26 7.15
C LYS A 35 -5.13 -6.67 6.89
N ASN A 36 -4.27 -5.67 6.66
CA ASN A 36 -3.02 -5.69 5.90
C ASN A 36 -3.27 -5.39 4.43
N HIS A 37 -3.88 -4.25 4.12
CA HIS A 37 -3.98 -3.75 2.75
C HIS A 37 -3.05 -2.55 2.59
N VAL A 38 -2.44 -2.41 1.42
CA VAL A 38 -1.78 -1.15 1.04
C VAL A 38 -2.66 -0.43 0.05
N HIS A 39 -3.02 0.79 0.38
CA HIS A 39 -3.84 1.68 -0.42
C HIS A 39 -2.95 2.71 -1.08
N VAL A 40 -3.11 2.92 -2.38
CA VAL A 40 -2.42 3.96 -3.14
C VAL A 40 -3.42 5.03 -3.52
N PHE A 41 -3.13 6.27 -3.15
CA PHE A 41 -3.99 7.43 -3.41
C PHE A 41 -3.34 8.38 -4.41
N ASP A 42 -4.16 9.00 -5.26
CA ASP A 42 -3.81 10.18 -6.05
C ASP A 42 -4.28 11.42 -5.30
N LYS A 43 -3.35 12.15 -4.66
CA LYS A 43 -3.66 13.34 -3.85
C LYS A 43 -4.25 14.46 -4.69
N LYS A 44 -3.86 14.57 -5.97
CA LYS A 44 -4.41 15.58 -6.89
C LYS A 44 -5.88 15.31 -7.19
N LYS A 45 -6.24 14.04 -7.43
CA LYS A 45 -7.63 13.63 -7.68
C LYS A 45 -8.43 13.34 -6.41
N LYS A 46 -7.80 13.31 -5.24
CA LYS A 46 -8.38 12.96 -3.93
C LYS A 46 -9.12 11.63 -3.95
N LYS A 47 -8.53 10.62 -4.59
CA LYS A 47 -9.13 9.29 -4.70
C LYS A 47 -8.10 8.18 -4.55
N GLU A 48 -8.57 7.02 -4.10
CA GLU A 48 -7.81 5.78 -4.18
C GLU A 48 -7.70 5.34 -5.66
N VAL A 49 -6.53 4.85 -6.04
CA VAL A 49 -6.25 4.41 -7.41
C VAL A 49 -5.87 2.93 -7.49
N ALA A 50 -5.36 2.37 -6.39
CA ALA A 50 -5.11 0.95 -6.29
C ALA A 50 -5.16 0.48 -4.83
N THR A 51 -5.53 -0.78 -4.63
CA THR A 51 -5.41 -1.48 -3.36
C THR A 51 -4.63 -2.78 -3.59
N ILE A 52 -3.68 -3.06 -2.71
CA ILE A 52 -2.83 -4.24 -2.72
C ILE A 52 -3.15 -5.05 -1.48
N SER A 53 -3.50 -6.32 -1.66
CA SER A 53 -3.68 -7.22 -0.51
C SER A 53 -2.32 -7.58 0.08
N GLY A 54 -2.21 -7.57 1.40
CA GLY A 54 -1.03 -8.02 2.14
C GLY A 54 -1.03 -9.53 2.41
N LEU A 55 -2.17 -10.20 2.25
CA LEU A 55 -2.31 -11.65 2.42
C LEU A 55 -2.29 -12.42 1.09
N SER A 56 -2.48 -11.72 -0.03
CA SER A 56 -2.50 -12.31 -1.37
C SER A 56 -1.75 -11.41 -2.36
N ARG A 57 -1.23 -11.99 -3.44
CA ARG A 57 -0.54 -11.24 -4.51
C ARG A 57 -1.52 -10.48 -5.42
N ASN A 58 -2.67 -10.08 -4.89
CA ASN A 58 -3.74 -9.47 -5.64
C ASN A 58 -3.66 -7.95 -5.56
N VAL A 59 -3.81 -7.32 -6.72
CA VAL A 59 -3.95 -5.86 -6.88
C VAL A 59 -5.31 -5.56 -7.48
N THR A 60 -6.02 -4.63 -6.88
CA THR A 60 -7.26 -4.06 -7.41
C THR A 60 -6.96 -2.64 -7.87
N TYR A 61 -6.92 -2.42 -9.18
CA TYR A 61 -6.83 -1.08 -9.76
C TYR A 61 -8.21 -0.44 -9.83
N GLN A 62 -8.34 0.78 -9.31
CA GLN A 62 -9.58 1.56 -9.31
C GLN A 62 -9.54 2.71 -10.33
N ASP A 63 -8.35 3.06 -10.86
CA ASP A 63 -8.18 4.02 -11.95
C ASP A 63 -7.42 3.37 -13.12
N LEU A 64 -8.09 3.17 -14.26
CA LEU A 64 -7.48 2.64 -15.47
C LEU A 64 -6.55 3.65 -16.17
N GLY A 65 -6.58 4.92 -15.77
CA GLY A 65 -5.71 5.98 -16.30
C GLY A 65 -4.41 6.18 -15.53
N LEU A 66 -3.93 5.17 -14.81
CA LEU A 66 -2.67 5.24 -14.08
C LEU A 66 -1.48 5.27 -15.04
N PRO A 67 -0.46 6.11 -14.76
CA PRO A 67 0.80 6.03 -15.49
C PRO A 67 1.37 4.61 -15.44
N THR A 68 1.80 4.07 -16.59
CA THR A 68 2.30 2.68 -16.71
C THR A 68 3.37 2.36 -15.66
N LYS A 69 4.33 3.28 -15.47
CA LYS A 69 5.41 3.11 -14.50
C LYS A 69 4.91 2.98 -13.06
N LEU A 70 3.87 3.72 -12.70
CA LEU A 70 3.23 3.61 -11.39
C LEU A 70 2.53 2.26 -11.23
N GLY A 71 1.84 1.79 -12.27
CA GLY A 71 1.25 0.45 -12.29
C GLY A 71 2.28 -0.67 -12.16
N GLU A 72 3.44 -0.54 -12.81
CA GLU A 72 4.56 -1.48 -12.66
C GLU A 72 5.04 -1.53 -11.21
N MET A 73 5.27 -0.38 -10.58
CA MET A 73 5.73 -0.29 -9.18
C MET A 73 4.73 -0.93 -8.20
N ILE A 74 3.44 -0.65 -8.38
CA ILE A 74 2.36 -1.26 -7.58
C ILE A 74 2.36 -2.78 -7.75
N THR A 75 2.51 -3.25 -8.99
CA THR A 75 2.53 -4.68 -9.31
C THR A 75 3.77 -5.35 -8.70
N GLU A 76 4.95 -4.75 -8.85
CA GLU A 76 6.20 -5.28 -8.30
C GLU A 76 6.14 -5.45 -6.77
N TYR A 77 5.61 -4.45 -6.07
CA TYR A 77 5.35 -4.55 -4.64
C TYR A 77 4.35 -5.66 -4.30
N ALA A 78 3.26 -5.77 -5.06
CA ALA A 78 2.24 -6.80 -4.88
C ALA A 78 2.70 -8.24 -5.19
N TYR A 79 3.82 -8.41 -5.91
CA TYR A 79 4.44 -9.71 -6.15
C TYR A 79 5.64 -9.98 -5.24
N THR A 80 6.09 -9.00 -4.45
CA THR A 80 7.06 -9.23 -3.38
C THR A 80 6.51 -10.29 -2.39
N PRO A 81 7.31 -11.29 -1.98
CA PRO A 81 6.93 -12.25 -0.94
C PRO A 81 6.40 -11.58 0.34
N ILE A 82 5.38 -12.15 0.97
CA ILE A 82 4.68 -11.51 2.10
C ILE A 82 5.64 -11.29 3.29
N ASP A 83 6.50 -12.26 3.54
CA ASP A 83 7.58 -12.25 4.54
C ASP A 83 8.64 -11.16 4.29
N GLU A 84 8.80 -10.71 3.04
CA GLU A 84 9.72 -9.62 2.69
C GLU A 84 9.06 -8.23 2.73
N ARG A 85 7.72 -8.18 2.75
CA ARG A 85 6.97 -6.94 2.99
C ARG A 85 7.00 -6.71 4.50
N MET A 86 8.06 -6.08 5.01
CA MET A 86 8.31 -5.76 6.42
C MET A 86 7.26 -4.81 7.06
N ALA A 87 5.97 -5.06 6.84
CA ALA A 87 4.86 -4.37 7.52
C ALA A 87 5.00 -4.54 9.04
N ASP A 88 5.46 -5.71 9.50
CA ASP A 88 5.66 -6.03 10.92
C ASP A 88 6.65 -5.14 11.68
N GLU A 89 7.54 -4.43 10.98
CA GLU A 89 8.46 -3.45 11.59
C GLU A 89 7.76 -2.11 11.91
N ILE A 90 6.56 -1.86 11.38
CA ILE A 90 5.78 -0.65 11.58
C ILE A 90 4.76 -0.88 12.71
N PRO A 91 4.83 -0.12 13.82
CA PRO A 91 3.88 -0.23 14.91
C PRO A 91 2.44 0.03 14.47
N ASP A 92 1.48 -0.72 15.01
CA ASP A 92 0.04 -0.58 14.67
C ASP A 92 -0.50 0.84 14.95
N ASP A 93 0.04 1.53 15.95
CA ASP A 93 -0.36 2.87 16.36
C ASP A 93 0.37 4.01 15.60
N ASP A 94 1.22 3.67 14.63
CA ASP A 94 1.93 4.66 13.82
C ASP A 94 0.97 5.36 12.83
N LYS A 95 0.51 6.54 13.24
CA LYS A 95 -0.41 7.39 12.47
C LYS A 95 0.17 7.93 11.17
N ARG A 96 1.50 7.84 10.96
CA ARG A 96 2.14 8.31 9.73
C ARG A 96 1.97 7.29 8.61
N HIS A 97 2.06 6.01 8.96
CA HIS A 97 2.06 4.90 8.00
C HIS A 97 0.72 4.18 7.94
N ASN A 98 -0.06 4.19 9.03
CA ASN A 98 -1.32 3.47 9.12
C ASN A 98 -2.55 4.35 8.86
N ILE A 99 -3.53 3.80 8.15
CA ILE A 99 -4.86 4.40 8.01
C ILE A 99 -5.59 4.25 9.35
N MET A 100 -5.76 5.35 10.07
CA MET A 100 -6.67 5.41 11.20
C MET A 100 -8.12 5.45 10.66
N LYS A 101 -8.84 4.31 10.76
CA LYS A 101 -10.29 4.29 10.62
C LYS A 101 -10.96 4.51 11.96
#